data_AF-A0A7R9VIG4-F1
#
_entry.id   AF-A0A7R9VIG4-F1
#
_cell.length_a   1.000
_cell.length_b   1.000
_cell.length_c   1.000
_cell.angle_alpha   90.00
_cell.angle_beta   90.00
_cell.angle_gamma   90.00
#
_symmetry.space_group_name_H-M   'P 1'
#
loop_
_entity.id
_entity.type
_entity.pdbx_description
1 polymer ?
#
loop_
_entity_poly.entity_id
_entity_poly.type
_entity_poly.pdbx_seq_one_letter_code
_entity_poly.pdbx_strand_id
1 'polypeptide(L)'
;GSTAEIVRVLGGPAVGDIRSRCLRLADESDDEARAVKTLLAHRLHPSDAPAAKAEWYTIVEGDSALWHGVSEPYKHVIRAFLVHFHTSLMRHTDQSFNFSN
;
A
#
# COMPACT_ATOMS: atom_id res chain seq x y z
N GLY A 1 -12.97 -7.08 -6.54
CA GLY A 1 -11.54 -6.95 -6.91
C GLY A 1 -11.00 -5.65 -6.36
N SER A 2 -9.85 -5.67 -5.70
CA SER A 2 -9.29 -4.58 -4.87
C SER A 2 -9.18 -3.23 -5.63
N THR A 3 -8.94 -3.27 -6.94
CA THR A 3 -8.96 -2.10 -7.84
C THR A 3 -10.33 -1.43 -7.97
N ALA A 4 -11.42 -2.21 -7.97
CA ALA A 4 -12.79 -1.69 -8.06
C ALA A 4 -13.21 -0.97 -6.77
N GLU A 5 -12.78 -1.46 -5.60
CA GLU A 5 -13.06 -0.81 -4.31
C GLU A 5 -12.29 0.51 -4.14
N ILE A 6 -11.04 0.56 -4.60
CA ILE A 6 -10.22 1.78 -4.59
C ILE A 6 -10.84 2.86 -5.50
N VAL A 7 -11.30 2.49 -6.70
CA VAL A 7 -11.98 3.42 -7.62
C VAL A 7 -13.34 3.86 -7.07
N ARG A 8 -14.08 2.95 -6.42
CA ARG A 8 -15.38 3.24 -5.79
C ARG A 8 -15.26 4.27 -4.66
N VAL A 9 -14.22 4.19 -3.84
CA VAL A 9 -14.08 5.05 -2.65
C VAL A 9 -13.40 6.39 -2.94
N LEU A 10 -12.44 6.43 -3.86
CA LEU A 10 -11.62 7.65 -4.05
C LEU A 10 -12.04 8.54 -5.22
N GLY A 11 -12.84 8.06 -6.17
CA GLY A 11 -13.31 8.87 -7.31
C GLY A 11 -12.17 9.48 -8.15
N GLY A 12 -11.79 8.80 -9.24
CA GLY A 12 -10.76 9.28 -10.16
C GLY A 12 -10.18 8.14 -10.99
N PRO A 13 -9.46 8.42 -12.10
CA PRO A 13 -8.92 7.38 -12.95
C PRO A 13 -7.90 6.53 -12.16
N ALA A 14 -8.30 5.31 -11.80
CA ALA A 14 -7.43 4.19 -11.50
C ALA A 14 -6.26 4.47 -10.52
N VAL A 15 -6.55 4.95 -9.31
CA VAL A 15 -5.61 4.81 -8.17
C VAL A 15 -5.24 3.33 -7.94
N GLY A 16 -6.11 2.41 -8.36
CA GLY A 16 -5.85 0.96 -8.34
C GLY A 16 -4.75 0.45 -9.27
N ASP A 17 -4.03 1.33 -9.98
CA ASP A 17 -2.89 0.98 -10.83
C ASP A 17 -1.53 1.33 -10.19
N ILE A 18 -1.49 1.79 -8.93
CA ILE A 18 -0.23 2.01 -8.18
C ILE A 18 0.60 0.74 -8.15
N ARG A 19 -0.01 -0.42 -7.86
CA ARG A 19 0.72 -1.70 -7.85
C ARG A 19 1.39 -1.98 -9.19
N SER A 20 0.67 -1.83 -10.30
CA SER A 20 1.22 -2.12 -11.62
C SER A 20 2.22 -1.05 -12.10
N ARG A 21 2.05 0.22 -11.68
CA ARG A 21 2.95 1.33 -12.02
C ARG A 21 4.23 1.27 -11.19
N CYS A 22 4.13 1.01 -9.89
CA CYS A 22 5.27 0.79 -9.01
C CYS A 22 6.04 -0.49 -9.36
N LEU A 23 5.36 -1.62 -9.66
CA LEU A 23 6.07 -2.81 -10.14
C LEU A 23 6.75 -2.61 -11.50
N ARG A 24 6.18 -1.78 -12.39
CA ARG A 24 6.82 -1.45 -13.67
C ARG A 24 7.99 -0.48 -13.53
N LEU A 25 8.04 0.28 -12.44
CA LEU A 25 9.09 1.26 -12.14
C LEU A 25 10.16 0.72 -11.19
N ALA A 26 9.87 -0.38 -10.47
CA ALA A 26 10.84 -1.03 -9.59
C ALA A 26 11.88 -1.75 -10.46
N ASP A 27 13.10 -1.21 -10.46
CA ASP A 27 14.28 -1.92 -10.93
C ASP A 27 14.49 -3.19 -10.05
N GLU A 28 15.14 -4.22 -10.57
CA GLU A 28 15.57 -5.39 -9.79
C GLU A 28 17.09 -5.51 -9.72
N SER A 29 17.79 -4.47 -10.17
CA SER A 29 19.24 -4.40 -10.30
C SER A 29 19.99 -4.62 -8.99
N ASP A 30 19.41 -4.24 -7.84
CA ASP A 30 20.03 -4.40 -6.52
C ASP A 30 19.07 -4.94 -5.43
N ASP A 31 19.63 -5.26 -4.27
CA ASP A 31 18.90 -5.83 -3.13
C ASP A 31 17.82 -4.89 -2.59
N GLU A 32 18.07 -3.57 -2.60
CA GLU A 32 17.13 -2.57 -2.12
C GLU A 32 15.92 -2.47 -3.04
N ALA A 33 16.14 -2.47 -4.35
CA ALA A 33 15.09 -2.40 -5.34
C ALA A 33 14.18 -3.64 -5.28
N ARG A 34 14.75 -4.83 -5.00
CA ARG A 34 13.99 -6.04 -4.69
C ARG A 34 13.18 -5.95 -3.39
N ALA A 35 13.75 -5.33 -2.34
CA ALA A 35 13.04 -5.11 -1.09
C ALA A 35 11.85 -4.15 -1.28
N VAL A 36 12.05 -3.04 -1.99
CA VAL A 36 10.99 -2.09 -2.36
C VAL A 36 9.91 -2.78 -3.19
N LYS A 37 10.29 -3.59 -4.18
CA LYS A 37 9.34 -4.37 -4.97
C LYS A 37 8.51 -5.31 -4.09
N THR A 38 9.15 -6.01 -3.15
CA THR A 38 8.48 -6.93 -2.22
C THR A 38 7.45 -6.19 -1.36
N LEU A 39 7.83 -5.05 -0.77
CA LEU A 39 6.93 -4.18 -0.02
C LEU A 39 5.71 -3.75 -0.84
N LEU A 40 5.93 -3.27 -2.06
CA LEU A 40 4.86 -2.74 -2.92
C LEU A 40 4.00 -3.83 -3.57
N ALA A 41 4.52 -5.06 -3.69
CA ALA A 41 3.80 -6.23 -4.17
C ALA A 41 2.97 -6.93 -3.08
N HIS A 42 3.25 -6.62 -1.81
CA HIS A 42 2.60 -7.25 -0.66
C HIS A 42 1.08 -7.06 -0.70
N ARG A 43 0.37 -8.13 -0.35
CA ARG A 43 -1.08 -8.12 -0.20
C ARG A 43 -1.43 -8.31 1.26
N LEU A 44 -2.31 -7.45 1.76
CA LEU A 44 -2.87 -7.58 3.09
C LEU A 44 -3.61 -8.92 3.24
N HIS A 45 -3.82 -9.32 4.49
CA HIS A 45 -4.50 -10.55 4.84
C HIS A 45 -5.82 -10.72 4.04
N PRO A 46 -5.97 -11.83 3.27
CA PRO A 46 -7.00 -11.90 2.21
C PRO A 46 -8.44 -12.06 2.74
N SER A 47 -8.60 -12.65 3.94
CA SER A 47 -9.91 -13.09 4.45
C SER A 47 -10.25 -12.60 5.85
N ASP A 48 -9.34 -11.88 6.51
CA ASP A 48 -9.52 -11.39 7.88
C ASP A 48 -9.33 -9.87 7.87
N ALA A 49 -10.44 -9.15 7.90
CA ALA A 49 -10.44 -7.68 7.82
C ALA A 49 -9.78 -7.02 9.04
N PRO A 50 -10.03 -7.46 10.30
CA PRO A 50 -9.26 -7.02 11.47
C PRO A 50 -7.74 -7.22 11.31
N ALA A 51 -7.31 -8.41 10.87
CA ALA A 51 -5.89 -8.69 10.67
C ALA A 51 -5.28 -7.83 9.57
N ALA A 52 -5.97 -7.67 8.43
CA ALA A 52 -5.56 -6.81 7.32
C ALA A 52 -5.43 -5.34 7.75
N LYS A 53 -6.34 -4.86 8.60
CA LYS A 53 -6.29 -3.49 9.14
C LYS A 53 -5.09 -3.31 10.07
N ALA A 54 -4.84 -4.25 10.98
CA ALA A 54 -3.68 -4.20 11.86
C ALA A 54 -2.37 -4.22 11.05
N GLU A 55 -2.28 -5.10 10.07
CA GLU A 55 -1.14 -5.20 9.16
C GLU A 55 -0.92 -3.89 8.38
N TRP A 56 -1.97 -3.29 7.82
CA TRP A 56 -1.89 -2.00 7.15
C TRP A 56 -1.30 -0.91 8.06
N TYR A 57 -1.73 -0.83 9.32
CA TYR A 57 -1.18 0.15 10.27
C TYR A 57 0.30 -0.06 10.50
N THR A 58 0.75 -1.29 10.74
CA THR A 58 2.19 -1.57 10.94
C THR A 58 3.04 -1.17 9.73
N ILE A 59 2.50 -1.28 8.52
CA ILE A 59 3.18 -0.85 7.30
C ILE A 59 3.28 0.68 7.25
N VAL A 60 2.17 1.40 7.48
CA VAL A 60 2.13 2.87 7.48
C VAL A 60 3.01 3.47 8.59
N GLU A 61 3.04 2.84 9.76
CA GLU A 61 3.87 3.22 10.92
C GLU A 61 5.36 2.91 10.72
N GLY A 62 5.71 2.14 9.68
CA GLY A 62 7.11 1.85 9.35
C GLY A 62 7.72 0.70 10.15
N ASP A 63 6.90 -0.03 10.91
CA ASP A 63 7.34 -1.06 11.86
C ASP A 63 7.18 -2.49 11.29
N SER A 64 6.55 -2.61 10.13
CA SER A 64 6.45 -3.89 9.42
C SER A 64 7.82 -4.42 8.99
N ALA A 65 8.01 -5.74 9.11
CA ALA A 65 9.18 -6.44 8.59
C ALA A 65 9.38 -6.26 7.07
N LEU A 66 8.33 -5.86 6.33
CA LEU A 66 8.41 -5.55 4.90
C LEU A 66 9.32 -4.36 4.57
N TRP A 67 9.66 -3.53 5.56
CA TRP A 67 10.62 -2.44 5.39
C TRP A 67 12.08 -2.91 5.43
N HIS A 68 12.34 -4.19 5.77
CA HIS A 68 13.69 -4.72 5.79
C HIS A 68 14.34 -4.66 4.40
N GLY A 69 15.56 -4.11 4.33
CA GLY A 69 16.28 -3.91 3.07
C GLY A 69 15.91 -2.64 2.30
N VAL A 70 14.94 -1.85 2.78
CA VAL A 70 14.61 -0.53 2.22
C VAL A 70 15.34 0.55 3.01
N SER A 71 16.12 1.41 2.35
CA SER A 71 16.83 2.51 3.01
C SER A 71 15.88 3.56 3.57
N GLU A 72 16.35 4.32 4.55
CA GLU A 72 15.56 5.39 5.17
C GLU A 72 15.05 6.45 4.17
N PRO A 73 15.82 6.92 3.17
CA PRO A 73 15.30 7.81 2.14
C PRO A 73 14.09 7.25 1.39
N TYR A 74 14.16 5.97 0.96
CA TYR A 74 13.05 5.32 0.26
C TYR A 74 11.87 5.07 1.19
N LYS A 75 12.15 4.62 2.42
CA LYS A 75 11.14 4.42 3.47
C LYS A 75 10.37 5.70 3.73
N HIS A 76 11.04 6.85 3.85
CA HIS A 76 10.39 8.14 4.06
C HIS A 76 9.43 8.49 2.91
N VAL A 77 9.89 8.38 1.67
CA VAL A 77 9.08 8.72 0.48
C VAL A 77 7.87 7.82 0.35
N ILE A 78 8.07 6.49 0.46
CA ILE A 78 6.98 5.52 0.32
C ILE A 78 5.98 5.70 1.47
N ARG A 79 6.44 5.89 2.72
CA ARG A 79 5.55 6.12 3.87
C ARG A 79 4.75 7.41 3.73
N ALA A 80 5.35 8.51 3.30
CA ALA A 80 4.63 9.76 3.07
C ALA A 80 3.46 9.56 2.09
N PHE A 81 3.69 8.80 1.02
CA PHE A 81 2.65 8.41 0.09
C PHE A 81 1.56 7.54 0.73
N LEU A 82 1.93 6.50 1.48
CA LEU A 82 0.97 5.60 2.15
C LEU A 82 0.11 6.34 3.20
N VAL A 83 0.70 7.25 3.97
CA VAL A 83 -0.01 8.10 4.93
C VAL A 83 -0.98 9.02 4.22
N HIS A 84 -0.57 9.65 3.13
CA HIS A 84 -1.45 10.48 2.31
C HIS A 84 -2.63 9.66 1.76
N PHE A 85 -2.36 8.47 1.24
CA PHE A 85 -3.40 7.55 0.75
C PHE A 85 -4.38 7.15 1.87
N HIS A 86 -3.86 6.76 3.04
CA HIS A 86 -4.69 6.43 4.21
C HIS A 86 -5.60 7.60 4.62
N THR A 87 -5.04 8.81 4.66
CA THR A 87 -5.79 10.03 5.01
C THR A 87 -6.89 10.30 3.99
N SER A 88 -6.60 10.12 2.70
CA SER A 88 -7.59 10.26 1.62
C SER A 88 -8.72 9.24 1.74
N LEU A 89 -8.43 7.99 2.10
CA LEU A 89 -9.46 6.98 2.38
C LEU A 89 -10.37 7.39 3.55
N MET A 90 -9.80 7.86 4.66
CA MET A 90 -10.56 8.31 5.83
C MET A 90 -11.43 9.55 5.55
N ARG A 91 -11.06 10.37 4.56
CA ARG A 91 -11.81 11.56 4.15
C ARG A 91 -13.00 11.28 3.23
N HIS A 92 -13.03 10.13 2.56
CA HIS A 92 -14.09 9.76 1.60
C HIS A 92 -15.11 8.77 2.18
N THR A 93 -14.98 8.43 3.48
CA THR A 93 -15.89 7.50 4.17
C THR A 93 -17.22 8.14 4.55
N ASP A 94 -18.12 8.27 3.57
CA ASP A 94 -19.57 8.09 3.81
C ASP A 94 -19.99 6.61 3.64
N GLN A 95 -19.09 5.72 3.17
CA GLN A 95 -19.28 4.27 3.14
C GLN A 95 -18.00 3.53 3.53
N SER A 96 -18.09 2.60 4.50
CA SER A 96 -16.94 1.87 5.06
C SER A 96 -16.11 1.14 3.99
N PHE A 97 -14.79 1.36 3.99
CA PHE A 97 -13.84 0.67 3.13
C PHE A 97 -13.76 -0.82 3.50
N ASN A 98 -13.97 -1.71 2.53
CA ASN A 98 -13.87 -3.15 2.73
C ASN A 98 -12.44 -3.62 2.41
N PHE A 99 -11.74 -4.09 3.44
CA PHE A 99 -10.35 -4.53 3.36
C PHE A 99 -10.18 -5.97 2.84
N SER A 100 -11.27 -6.74 2.71
CA SER A 100 -11.25 -8.13 2.21
C SER A 100 -11.46 -8.19 0.69
N ASN A 101 -10.41 -8.58 -0.04
CA ASN A 101 -10.47 -9.10 -1.42
C ASN A 101 -9.10 -9.61 -1.92
#